data_AF-A0A4Y2QWF3-F1
#
_entry.id   AF-A0A4Y2QWF3-F1
#
_cell.length_a   1.000
_cell.length_b   1.000
_cell.length_c   1.000
_cell.angle_alpha   90.00
_cell.angle_beta   90.00
_cell.angle_gamma   90.00
#
_symmetry.space_group_name_H-M   'P 1'
#
loop_
_entity.id
_entity.type
_entity.pdbx_description
1 polymer ?
#
loop_
_entity_poly.entity_id
_entity_poly.type
_entity_poly.pdbx_seq_one_letter_code
_entity_poly.pdbx_strand_id
1 'polypeptide(L)' 'MSSQCPKEELLELLPLSGQTRGEDIANAVQKCLEDNGIDINKIVSIATDGAR' A
#
# COMPACT_ATOMS: atom_id res chain seq x y z
N MET A 1 9.74 3.86 29.08
CA MET A 1 9.46 3.12 27.83
C MET A 1 10.07 3.94 26.70
N SER A 2 11.09 3.46 25.99
CA SER A 2 11.48 4.15 24.75
C SER A 2 10.36 3.91 23.74
N SER A 3 9.88 4.97 23.10
CA SER A 3 9.06 4.81 21.91
C SER A 3 9.96 4.22 20.83
N GLN A 4 9.71 2.98 20.42
CA GLN A 4 10.25 2.54 19.13
C GLN A 4 9.55 3.36 18.07
N CYS A 5 10.32 4.22 17.39
CA CYS A 5 9.83 4.88 16.20
C CYS A 5 9.37 3.80 15.21
N PRO A 6 8.22 4.00 14.54
CA PRO A 6 7.80 3.11 13.47
C PRO A 6 8.93 2.96 12.45
N LYS A 7 9.24 1.71 12.08
CA LYS A 7 10.20 1.42 11.02
C LYS A 7 9.50 1.61 9.67
N GLU A 8 10.14 2.35 8.77
CA GLU A 8 9.68 2.50 7.38
C GLU A 8 10.38 1.45 6.50
N GLU A 9 9.62 0.85 5.58
CA GLU A 9 10.12 -0.19 4.68
C GLU A 9 9.36 -0.13 3.34
N LEU A 10 10.07 -0.38 2.24
CA LEU A 10 9.49 -0.49 0.90
C LEU A 10 9.09 -1.95 0.65
N LEU A 11 7.81 -2.20 0.40
CA LEU A 11 7.30 -3.54 0.11
C LEU A 11 7.51 -3.93 -1.35
N GLU A 12 7.10 -3.07 -2.30
CA GLU A 12 7.07 -3.42 -3.72
C GLU A 12 7.13 -2.19 -4.63
N LEU A 13 7.68 -2.37 -5.84
CA LEU A 13 7.56 -1.42 -6.95
C LEU A 13 6.78 -2.09 -8.08
N LEU A 14 5.50 -1.76 -8.18
CA LEU A 14 4.62 -2.29 -9.21
C LEU A 14 4.43 -1.28 -10.35
N PRO A 15 4.78 -1.61 -11.61
CA PRO A 15 4.43 -0.77 -12.74
C PRO A 15 2.92 -0.83 -12.98
N LEU A 16 2.28 0.34 -13.03
CA LEU A 16 0.87 0.48 -13.43
C LEU A 16 0.80 1.06 -14.84
N SER A 17 -0.12 0.57 -15.66
CA SER A 17 -0.25 1.00 -17.06
C SER A 17 -1.07 2.27 -17.19
N GLY A 18 -0.68 3.16 -18.11
CA GLY A 18 -1.56 4.20 -18.66
C GLY A 18 -2.18 5.15 -17.62
N GLN A 19 -3.42 5.55 -17.87
CA GLN A 19 -4.24 6.30 -16.90
C GLN A 19 -4.80 5.33 -15.87
N THR A 20 -4.38 5.51 -14.61
CA THR A 20 -4.76 4.65 -13.49
C THR A 20 -5.98 5.21 -12.79
N ARG A 21 -7.01 4.38 -12.61
CA ARG A 21 -8.19 4.72 -11.80
C ARG A 21 -7.93 4.32 -10.35
N GLY A 22 -8.72 4.87 -9.42
CA GLY A 22 -8.63 4.49 -8.01
C GLY A 22 -8.85 2.98 -7.78
N GLU A 23 -9.68 2.33 -8.61
CA GLU A 23 -9.90 0.88 -8.55
C GLU A 23 -8.64 0.08 -8.91
N ASP A 24 -7.85 0.53 -9.89
CA ASP A 24 -6.62 -0.14 -10.30
C ASP A 24 -5.57 -0.09 -9.18
N ILE A 25 -5.48 1.07 -8.50
CA ILE A 25 -4.60 1.26 -7.34
C ILE A 25 -5.07 0.36 -6.18
N ALA A 26 -6.37 0.34 -5.88
CA ALA A 26 -6.91 -0.48 -4.81
C ALA A 26 -6.67 -1.99 -5.05
N ASN A 27 -6.76 -2.45 -6.29
CA ASN A 27 -6.45 -3.83 -6.68
C ASN A 27 -4.96 -4.13 -6.54
N ALA A 28 -4.09 -3.23 -6.99
CA ALA A 28 -2.64 -3.37 -6.85
C ALA A 28 -2.20 -3.42 -5.38
N VAL A 29 -2.75 -2.55 -4.52
CA VAL A 29 -2.45 -2.54 -3.09
C VAL A 29 -2.93 -3.83 -2.41
N GLN A 30 -4.14 -4.30 -2.69
CA GLN A 30 -4.63 -5.59 -2.16
C GLN A 30 -3.72 -6.75 -2.54
N LYS A 31 -3.36 -6.84 -3.82
CA LYS A 31 -2.44 -7.86 -4.35
C LYS A 31 -1.08 -7.84 -3.64
N CYS A 32 -0.48 -6.64 -3.51
CA CYS A 32 0.80 -6.46 -2.83
C CYS A 32 0.73 -6.93 -1.37
N LEU A 33 -0.35 -6.61 -0.65
CA LEU A 33 -0.54 -7.05 0.73
C LEU A 33 -0.66 -8.58 0.82
N GLU A 34 -1.46 -9.20 -0.04
CA GLU A 34 -1.62 -10.66 -0.10
C GLU A 34 -0.30 -11.38 -0.40
N ASP A 35 0.43 -10.91 -1.42
CA ASP A 35 1.69 -11.51 -1.86
C ASP A 35 2.79 -11.38 -0.78
N ASN A 36 2.72 -10.33 0.05
CA ASN A 36 3.61 -10.13 1.21
C ASN A 36 3.08 -10.77 2.51
N GLY A 37 1.94 -11.47 2.47
CA GLY A 37 1.34 -12.11 3.65
C GLY A 37 0.84 -11.13 4.71
N ILE A 38 0.52 -9.89 4.31
CA ILE A 38 -0.02 -8.84 5.17
C ILE A 38 -1.54 -8.90 5.14
N ASP A 39 -2.15 -9.22 6.28
CA ASP A 39 -3.60 -9.20 6.44
C ASP A 39 -4.14 -7.77 6.32
N ILE A 40 -5.00 -7.51 5.34
CA ILE A 40 -5.61 -6.21 5.10
C ILE A 40 -6.36 -5.68 6.33
N ASN A 41 -6.89 -6.56 7.18
CA ASN A 41 -7.59 -6.17 8.41
C ASN A 41 -6.65 -5.56 9.46
N LYS A 42 -5.32 -5.66 9.27
CA LYS A 42 -4.32 -5.03 10.12
C LYS A 42 -3.88 -3.65 9.61
N ILE A 43 -4.28 -3.26 8.40
CA ILE A 43 -3.95 -1.94 7.84
C ILE A 43 -4.85 -0.88 8.48
N VAL A 44 -4.22 0.14 9.06
CA VAL A 44 -4.92 1.24 9.74
C VAL A 44 -5.24 2.39 8.79
N SER A 45 -4.35 2.66 7.83
CA SER A 45 -4.49 3.80 6.91
C SER A 45 -3.77 3.55 5.59
N ILE A 46 -4.32 4.08 4.51
CA ILE A 46 -3.68 4.19 3.20
C ILE A 46 -3.66 5.67 2.83
N ALA A 47 -2.50 6.18 2.44
CA ALA A 47 -2.34 7.55 1.98
C ALA A 47 -1.90 7.54 0.51
N THR A 48 -2.55 8.35 -0.31
CA THR A 48 -2.19 8.60 -1.71
C THR A 48 -2.00 10.10 -1.92
N ASP A 49 -1.35 10.48 -3.01
CA ASP A 49 -1.06 11.87 -3.35
C ASP A 49 -2.29 12.69 -3.79
N GLY A 50 -3.46 12.04 -3.91
CA GLY A 50 -4.73 12.70 -4.22
C GLY A 50 -4.82 13.21 -5.65
N ALA A 51 -4.07 12.63 -6.60
CA ALA A 51 -4.20 12.92 -8.01
C ALA A 51 -5.67 12.79 -8.48
N ARG A 52 -6.14 13.78 -9.24
CA ARG A 52 -7.53 13.91 -9.71
C ARG A 52 -7.73 13.29 -11.09
#